data_AF-A0A812TXG8-F1
#
_entry.id   AF-A0A812TXG8-F1
#
_cell.length_a   1.000
_cell.length_b   1.000
_cell.length_c   1.000
_cell.angle_alpha   90.00
_cell.angle_beta   90.00
_cell.angle_gamma   90.00
#
_symmetry.space_group_name_H-M   'P 1'
#
loop_
_entity.id
_entity.type
_entity.pdbx_description
1 polymer ?
#
loop_
_entity_poly.entity_id
_entity_poly.type
_entity_poly.pdbx_seq_one_letter_code
_entity_poly.pdbx_strand_id
1 'polypeptide(L)'
;MVSTKTMDHSPEKNAEEKHRLQKLGVTIDGGYVDGHLQVSRALGDIESKTGDKIHGLICKPQVIAVAVKAPSSWFSPPMGCGMLQEQAALSTTRTVLRETRSQHAAVIVVRSTNLNRFPNGSQGSGA
;
A
#
# COMPACT_ATOMS: atom_id res chain seq x y z
N MET A 1 -15.50 -16.80 -3.41
CA MET A 1 -15.10 -15.75 -4.37
C MET A 1 -13.58 -15.69 -4.35
N VAL A 2 -12.91 -15.98 -5.46
CA VAL A 2 -11.43 -15.92 -5.52
C VAL A 2 -11.05 -14.45 -5.71
N SER A 3 -10.25 -13.91 -4.79
CA SER A 3 -9.68 -12.56 -4.89
C SER A 3 -8.16 -12.69 -4.96
N THR A 4 -7.54 -12.06 -5.95
CA THR A 4 -6.08 -11.95 -6.00
C THR A 4 -5.68 -10.60 -5.46
N LYS A 5 -4.69 -10.57 -4.56
CA LYS A 5 -4.20 -9.35 -3.93
C LYS A 5 -2.70 -9.27 -4.10
N THR A 6 -2.19 -8.05 -4.23
CA THR A 6 -0.76 -7.78 -4.07
C THR A 6 -0.39 -7.87 -2.60
N MET A 7 0.86 -8.23 -2.31
CA MET A 7 1.42 -8.13 -0.97
C MET A 7 2.27 -6.87 -0.87
N ASP A 8 2.15 -6.17 0.26
CA ASP A 8 3.04 -5.05 0.57
C ASP A 8 4.47 -5.59 0.76
N HIS A 9 5.43 -4.90 0.15
CA HIS A 9 6.85 -5.20 0.33
C HIS A 9 7.39 -4.50 1.58
N SER A 10 6.78 -4.81 2.73
CA SER A 10 7.18 -4.30 4.04
C SER A 10 8.47 -4.99 4.51
N PRO A 11 9.49 -4.25 4.98
CA PRO A 11 10.73 -4.83 5.52
C PRO A 11 10.47 -5.78 6.70
N GLU A 12 9.47 -5.49 7.52
CA GLU A 12 9.18 -6.24 8.74
C GLU A 12 8.08 -7.30 8.55
N LYS A 13 6.98 -6.93 7.87
CA LYS A 13 5.77 -7.76 7.80
C LYS A 13 5.82 -8.79 6.66
N ASN A 14 6.67 -8.58 5.66
CA ASN A 14 6.87 -9.53 4.58
C ASN A 14 8.09 -10.41 4.89
N ALA A 15 7.85 -11.69 5.21
CA ALA A 15 8.89 -12.62 5.63
C ALA A 15 9.98 -12.84 4.57
N GLU A 16 9.62 -12.85 3.28
CA GLU A 16 10.57 -13.03 2.19
C GLU A 16 11.51 -11.83 2.07
N GLU A 17 10.95 -10.61 2.15
CA GLU A 17 11.75 -9.38 2.14
C GLU A 17 12.61 -9.25 3.39
N LYS A 18 12.05 -9.55 4.57
CA LYS A 18 12.79 -9.56 5.84
C LYS A 18 14.01 -10.47 5.77
N HIS A 19 13.82 -11.71 5.30
CA HIS A 19 14.89 -12.68 5.15
C HIS A 19 15.95 -12.23 4.14
N ARG A 20 15.52 -11.66 3.00
CA ARG A 20 16.43 -11.11 1.98
C ARG A 20 17.28 -9.99 2.55
N LEU A 21 16.68 -9.05 3.27
CA LEU A 21 17.37 -7.92 3.89
C LEU A 21 18.36 -8.38 4.96
N GLN A 22 17.96 -9.32 5.82
CA GLN A 22 18.84 -9.91 6.84
C GLN A 22 20.07 -10.60 6.23
N LYS A 23 19.90 -11.32 5.12
CA LYS A 23 21.02 -11.94 4.38
C LYS A 23 22.00 -10.92 3.79
N LEU A 24 21.54 -9.71 3.51
CA LEU A 24 22.37 -8.60 3.02
C LEU A 24 23.02 -7.82 4.18
N GLY A 25 22.77 -8.19 5.44
CA GLY A 25 23.28 -7.47 6.60
C GLY A 25 22.54 -6.15 6.88
N VAL A 26 21.38 -5.94 6.28
CA VAL A 26 20.54 -4.76 6.52
C VAL A 26 19.87 -4.87 7.90
N THR A 27 19.86 -3.78 8.64
CA THR A 27 19.15 -3.68 9.91
C THR A 27 17.71 -3.27 9.66
N ILE A 28 16.76 -3.93 10.33
CA ILE A 28 15.35 -3.54 10.31
C ILE A 28 14.96 -3.09 11.71
N ASP A 29 14.75 -1.79 11.88
CA ASP A 29 14.37 -1.17 13.15
C ASP A 29 13.04 -0.43 13.01
N GLY A 30 12.07 -0.73 13.87
CA GLY A 30 10.72 -0.14 13.81
C GLY A 30 10.01 -0.28 12.45
N GLY A 31 10.38 -1.30 11.66
CA GLY A 31 9.88 -1.49 10.29
C GLY A 31 10.62 -0.72 9.20
N TYR A 32 11.70 -0.02 9.52
CA TYR A 32 12.53 0.75 8.59
C TYR A 32 13.79 -0.01 8.17
N VAL A 33 14.14 0.07 6.89
CA VAL A 33 15.43 -0.36 6.31
C VAL A 33 16.51 0.61 6.74
N ASP A 34 17.47 0.14 7.55
CA ASP A 34 18.57 0.91 8.13
C ASP A 34 18.12 2.23 8.79
N GLY A 35 16.88 2.25 9.33
CA GLY A 35 16.29 3.45 9.94
C GLY A 35 15.77 4.51 8.97
N HIS A 36 15.80 4.26 7.65
CA HIS A 36 15.47 5.24 6.62
C HIS A 36 14.06 5.09 6.02
N LEU A 37 13.71 3.88 5.54
CA LEU A 37 12.50 3.66 4.72
C LEU A 37 11.65 2.49 5.22
N GLN A 38 10.33 2.67 5.31
CA GLN A 38 9.38 1.60 5.68
C GLN A 38 9.01 0.66 4.52
N VAL A 39 9.77 0.67 3.43
CA VAL A 39 9.56 -0.17 2.25
C VAL A 39 10.85 -0.87 1.86
N SER A 40 10.74 -2.09 1.35
CA SER A 40 11.89 -2.88 0.86
C SER A 40 12.05 -2.82 -0.66
N ARG A 41 11.04 -2.27 -1.36
CA ARG A 41 11.07 -2.06 -2.80
C ARG A 41 10.44 -0.72 -3.19
N ALA A 42 11.14 0.05 -4.02
CA ALA A 42 10.67 1.33 -4.55
C ALA A 42 11.42 1.73 -5.82
N LEU A 43 10.89 2.69 -6.55
CA LEU A 43 11.64 3.42 -7.60
C LEU A 43 12.33 4.61 -6.97
N GLY A 44 13.52 4.98 -7.44
CA GLY A 44 14.32 6.04 -6.82
C GLY A 44 15.01 5.57 -5.53
N ASP A 45 14.91 6.41 -4.50
CA ASP A 45 15.58 6.24 -3.19
C ASP A 45 17.09 6.03 -3.34
N ILE A 46 17.67 7.05 -3.96
CA ILE A 46 19.08 7.14 -4.29
C ILE A 46 19.74 8.03 -3.24
N GLU A 47 20.82 7.54 -2.64
CA GLU A 47 21.61 8.31 -1.70
C GLU A 47 22.34 9.45 -2.44
N SER A 48 22.19 10.67 -1.94
CA SER A 48 22.66 11.87 -2.64
C SER A 48 24.18 11.95 -2.79
N LYS A 49 24.93 11.29 -1.90
CA LYS A 49 26.40 11.32 -1.88
C LYS A 49 27.01 10.32 -2.85
N THR A 50 26.45 9.12 -2.92
CA THR A 50 26.98 8.01 -3.72
C THR A 50 26.32 7.94 -5.10
N GLY A 51 25.10 8.44 -5.22
CA GLY A 51 24.28 8.22 -6.42
C GLY A 51 23.77 6.78 -6.52
N ASP A 52 24.02 5.97 -5.49
CA ASP A 52 23.60 4.57 -5.42
C ASP A 52 22.26 4.44 -4.71
N LYS A 53 21.55 3.37 -5.03
CA LYS A 53 20.31 3.04 -4.33
C LYS A 53 20.59 2.72 -2.87
N ILE A 54 19.69 3.13 -1.97
CA ILE A 54 19.78 2.77 -0.55
C ILE A 54 20.00 1.25 -0.40
N HIS A 55 20.96 0.89 0.43
CA HIS A 55 21.35 -0.49 0.65
C HIS A 55 20.15 -1.38 0.99
N GLY A 56 20.10 -2.56 0.39
CA GLY A 56 18.98 -3.50 0.58
C GLY A 56 17.71 -3.19 -0.23
N LEU A 57 17.52 -1.97 -0.72
CA LEU A 57 16.34 -1.59 -1.49
C LEU A 57 16.45 -2.01 -2.96
N ILE A 58 15.38 -2.56 -3.53
CA ILE A 58 15.36 -2.99 -4.95
C ILE A 58 14.19 -2.37 -5.72
N CYS A 59 14.31 -2.24 -7.05
CA CYS A 59 13.21 -1.73 -7.92
C CYS A 59 12.43 -2.83 -8.64
N LYS A 60 12.79 -4.10 -8.42
CA LYS A 60 12.17 -5.22 -9.15
C LYS A 60 10.72 -5.44 -8.68
N PRO A 61 9.71 -5.30 -9.55
CA PRO A 61 8.33 -5.53 -9.17
C PRO A 61 8.03 -7.02 -8.96
N GLN A 62 7.01 -7.31 -8.15
CA GLN A 62 6.35 -8.61 -8.15
C GLN A 62 5.20 -8.56 -9.17
N VAL A 63 5.22 -9.44 -10.16
CA VAL A 63 4.22 -9.48 -11.24
C VAL A 63 3.39 -10.74 -11.10
N ILE A 64 2.07 -10.58 -11.02
CA ILE A 64 1.11 -11.69 -10.92
C ILE A 64 0.14 -11.56 -12.10
N ALA A 65 0.09 -12.59 -12.95
CA ALA A 65 -0.89 -12.66 -14.03
C ALA A 65 -2.20 -13.23 -13.49
N VAL A 66 -3.30 -12.50 -13.67
CA VAL A 66 -4.63 -12.91 -13.19
C VAL A 66 -5.56 -13.13 -14.39
N ALA A 67 -6.14 -14.33 -14.49
CA ALA A 67 -7.14 -14.63 -15.50
C ALA A 67 -8.47 -13.93 -15.16
N VAL A 68 -8.93 -13.05 -16.06
CA VAL A 68 -10.19 -12.33 -15.91
C VAL A 68 -11.33 -13.22 -16.44
N LYS A 69 -12.20 -13.71 -15.54
CA LYS A 69 -13.46 -14.37 -15.91
C LYS A 69 -14.61 -13.37 -15.84
N ALA A 70 -15.21 -13.02 -16.97
CA ALA A 70 -16.44 -12.24 -17.04
C ALA A 70 -17.61 -13.03 -16.40
N PRO A 71 -18.61 -12.38 -15.78
CA PRO A 71 -18.93 -10.93 -15.83
C PRO A 71 -18.62 -10.12 -14.56
N SER A 72 -17.87 -10.65 -13.57
CA SER A 72 -17.77 -10.04 -12.21
C SER A 72 -16.39 -9.53 -11.80
N SER A 73 -15.49 -9.28 -12.76
CA SER A 73 -14.16 -8.72 -12.47
C SER A 73 -14.21 -7.23 -12.16
N TRP A 74 -13.64 -6.84 -11.03
CA TRP A 74 -13.43 -5.46 -10.60
C TRP A 74 -11.97 -5.31 -10.17
N PHE A 75 -11.40 -4.13 -10.37
CA PHE A 75 -10.02 -3.80 -10.02
C PHE A 75 -10.01 -2.57 -9.10
N SER A 76 -9.25 -2.64 -8.01
CA SER A 76 -8.98 -1.49 -7.16
C SER A 76 -7.48 -1.19 -7.20
N PRO A 77 -7.06 0.03 -7.55
CA PRO A 77 -5.66 0.41 -7.47
C PRO A 77 -5.17 0.45 -6.01
N PRO A 78 -3.85 0.47 -5.78
CA PRO A 78 -3.28 0.63 -4.44
C PRO A 78 -3.80 1.92 -3.82
N MET A 79 -4.56 1.78 -2.74
CA MET A 79 -4.84 2.89 -1.84
C MET A 79 -3.61 3.05 -0.93
N GLY A 80 -3.42 4.17 -0.23
CA GLY A 80 -2.54 4.17 0.94
C GLY A 80 -3.18 3.32 2.05
N CYS A 81 -3.15 1.99 1.89
CA CYS A 81 -4.14 1.04 2.42
C CYS A 81 -4.07 0.78 3.93
N GLY A 82 -3.33 1.56 4.72
CA GLY A 82 -3.29 1.36 6.17
C GLY A 82 -4.64 1.62 6.88
N MET A 83 -5.60 2.25 6.19
CA MET A 83 -6.70 3.00 6.85
C MET A 83 -8.11 2.41 6.66
N LEU A 84 -8.38 1.67 5.59
CA LEU A 84 -9.65 0.97 5.38
C LEU A 84 -9.41 -0.54 5.38
N GLN A 85 -10.20 -1.26 6.18
CA GLN A 85 -10.30 -2.70 6.05
C GLN A 85 -10.86 -3.01 4.67
N GLU A 86 -10.11 -3.76 3.87
CA GLU A 86 -10.37 -3.99 2.45
C GLU A 86 -11.84 -4.34 2.17
N GLN A 87 -12.44 -5.24 2.96
CA GLN A 87 -13.84 -5.64 2.80
C GLN A 87 -14.83 -4.47 2.86
N ALA A 88 -14.58 -3.47 3.70
CA ALA A 88 -15.42 -2.28 3.80
C ALA A 88 -15.28 -1.36 2.59
N ALA A 89 -14.06 -1.23 2.04
CA ALA A 89 -13.85 -0.54 0.78
C ALA A 89 -14.60 -1.25 -0.36
N LEU A 90 -14.53 -2.58 -0.42
CA LEU A 90 -15.21 -3.36 -1.46
C LEU A 90 -16.72 -3.29 -1.41
N SER A 91 -17.32 -3.40 -0.23
CA SER A 91 -18.76 -3.29 -0.07
C SER A 91 -19.23 -1.90 -0.49
N THR A 92 -18.54 -0.85 -0.03
CA THR A 92 -18.85 0.56 -0.35
C THR A 92 -18.75 0.82 -1.85
N THR A 93 -17.66 0.42 -2.50
CA THR A 93 -17.49 0.55 -3.95
C THR A 93 -18.60 -0.15 -4.71
N ARG A 94 -18.97 -1.38 -4.31
CA ARG A 94 -20.05 -2.13 -4.98
C ARG A 94 -21.40 -1.45 -4.85
N THR A 95 -21.73 -0.95 -3.66
CA THR A 95 -22.98 -0.22 -3.42
C THR A 95 -23.04 1.03 -4.31
N VAL A 96 -22.02 1.88 -4.25
CA VAL A 96 -22.00 3.13 -5.02
C VAL A 96 -22.02 2.87 -6.53
N LEU A 97 -21.29 1.86 -7.02
CA LEU A 97 -21.31 1.51 -8.46
C LEU A 97 -22.69 1.00 -8.91
N ARG A 98 -23.40 0.25 -8.05
CA ARG A 98 -24.75 -0.25 -8.38
C ARG A 98 -25.77 0.89 -8.44
N GLU A 99 -25.67 1.84 -7.51
CA GLU A 99 -26.61 2.96 -7.38
C GLU A 99 -26.36 4.06 -8.41
N THR A 100 -25.10 4.47 -8.57
CA THR A 100 -24.74 5.67 -9.35
C THR A 100 -24.24 5.37 -10.75
N ARG A 101 -23.82 4.12 -11.01
CA ARG A 101 -23.10 3.71 -12.23
C ARG A 101 -21.83 4.55 -12.52
N SER A 102 -21.31 5.27 -11.53
CA SER A 102 -20.18 6.18 -11.68
C SER A 102 -18.95 5.69 -10.92
N GLN A 103 -17.86 5.43 -11.65
CA GLN A 103 -16.55 5.10 -11.06
C GLN A 103 -16.01 6.25 -10.21
N HIS A 104 -16.20 7.50 -10.67
CA HIS A 104 -15.73 8.69 -9.97
C HIS A 104 -16.43 8.88 -8.62
N ALA A 105 -17.75 8.69 -8.58
CA ALA A 105 -18.52 8.73 -7.34
C ALA A 105 -18.04 7.66 -6.34
N ALA A 106 -17.78 6.44 -6.82
CA ALA A 106 -17.27 5.35 -5.98
C ALA A 106 -15.90 5.68 -5.36
N VAL A 107 -14.98 6.28 -6.14
CA VAL A 107 -13.66 6.71 -5.63
C VAL A 107 -13.79 7.81 -4.57
N ILE A 108 -14.64 8.82 -4.81
CA ILE A 108 -14.88 9.91 -3.84
C ILE A 108 -15.40 9.35 -2.53
N VAL A 109 -16.44 8.50 -2.57
CA VAL A 109 -17.05 7.96 -1.35
C VAL A 109 -16.04 7.12 -0.57
N VAL A 110 -15.31 6.21 -1.22
CA VAL A 110 -14.29 5.40 -0.54
C VAL A 110 -13.21 6.28 0.08
N ARG A 111 -12.78 7.35 -0.61
CA ARG A 111 -11.81 8.32 -0.07
C ARG A 111 -12.38 9.09 1.13
N SER A 112 -13.60 9.59 1.06
CA SER A 112 -14.24 10.34 2.15
C SER A 112 -14.50 9.45 3.38
N THR A 113 -14.83 8.17 3.16
CA THR A 113 -15.00 7.20 4.25
C THR A 113 -13.68 6.93 4.98
N ASN A 114 -12.53 7.00 4.29
CA ASN A 114 -11.21 6.96 4.93
C ASN A 114 -10.95 8.20 5.81
N LEU A 115 -11.36 9.38 5.35
CA LEU A 115 -11.11 10.65 6.05
C LEU A 115 -12.00 10.83 7.30
N ASN A 116 -13.28 10.46 7.22
CA ASN A 116 -14.23 10.66 8.32
C ASN A 116 -14.04 9.72 9.52
N ARG A 117 -13.17 8.70 9.42
CA ARG A 117 -12.83 7.81 10.55
C ARG A 117 -11.83 8.43 11.52
N PHE A 118 -11.23 9.57 11.17
CA PHE A 118 -10.36 10.38 12.03
C PHE A 118 -10.62 11.88 11.80
N PRO A 119 -11.44 12.54 12.63
CA PRO A 119 -11.43 14.00 12.65
C PRO A 119 -10.06 14.45 13.14
N ASN A 120 -9.40 15.33 12.38
CA ASN A 120 -8.13 16.01 12.65
C ASN A 120 -7.57 15.79 14.08
N GLY A 121 -6.47 15.03 14.17
CA GLY A 121 -5.65 15.01 15.39
C GLY A 121 -5.16 16.42 15.70
N SER A 122 -5.63 16.94 16.83
CA SER A 122 -5.05 18.03 17.64
C SER A 122 -4.26 19.09 16.89
N GLN A 123 -4.88 20.26 16.66
CA GLN A 123 -4.13 21.51 16.66
C GLN A 123 -3.35 21.57 17.98
N GLY A 124 -2.02 21.55 17.90
CA GLY A 124 -1.19 21.94 19.03
C GLY A 124 -1.43 23.43 19.29
N SER A 125 -2.09 23.75 20.40
CA SER A 125 -2.05 25.09 20.96
C SER A 125 -0.66 25.28 21.57
N GLY A 126 0.15 26.14 20.95
CA GLY A 126 1.31 26.70 21.60
C GLY A 126 0.89 27.67 22.70
N ALA A 127 1.51 27.52 23.86
CA ALA A 127 2.03 28.55 24.77
C ALA A 127 2.39 27.85 26.10
#